data_AF-A0AAD7R2F2-F1
#
_entry.id   AF-A0AAD7R2F2-F1
#
_cell.length_a   1.000
_cell.length_b   1.000
_cell.length_c   1.000
_cell.angle_alpha   90.00
_cell.angle_beta   90.00
_cell.angle_gamma   90.00
#
_symmetry.space_group_name_H-M   'P 1'
#
loop_
_entity.id
_entity.type
_entity.pdbx_description
1 polymer ?
#
loop_
_entity_poly.entity_id
_entity_poly.type
_entity_poly.pdbx_seq_one_letter_code
_entity_poly.pdbx_strand_id
1 'polypeptide(L)'
;MILNAAHAAEEGYSAVVVTADDTDVLLLCLAFSADISCPLFQNCGTKNRVRYLDITKLCQALGDCVCNAVIGMYAYTGCDTLSAFAGRGKLRALKLIMRSEHFQEVFRKLGQSGELSMDLFKKLQAFTCKLYTASTTTEDINTARHQLFCAQCGELESSQLPPCESSATSACPKPSRA
;
A
#
# COMPACT_ATOMS: atom_id res chain seq x y z
N MET A 1 0.47 -3.14 18.95
CA MET A 1 -0.73 -3.87 18.48
C MET A 1 -0.37 -5.23 17.89
N ILE A 2 0.28 -5.30 16.72
CA ILE A 2 0.68 -6.58 16.10
C ILE A 2 1.57 -7.43 17.02
N LEU A 3 2.55 -6.81 17.68
CA LEU A 3 3.40 -7.51 18.66
C LEU A 3 2.59 -8.14 19.80
N ASN A 4 1.57 -7.43 20.31
CA ASN A 4 0.70 -7.95 21.36
C ASN A 4 -0.19 -9.09 20.84
N ALA A 5 -0.60 -9.02 19.58
CA ALA A 5 -1.36 -10.09 18.92
C ALA A 5 -0.50 -11.36 18.75
N ALA A 6 0.74 -11.20 18.32
CA ALA A 6 1.70 -12.30 18.22
C ALA A 6 1.97 -12.92 19.61
N HIS A 7 2.24 -12.10 20.62
CA HIS A 7 2.43 -12.58 21.98
C HIS A 7 1.20 -13.32 22.53
N ALA A 8 -0.01 -12.82 22.32
CA ALA A 8 -1.23 -13.54 22.70
C ALA A 8 -1.38 -14.87 21.94
N ALA A 9 -0.98 -14.95 20.67
CA ALA A 9 -0.97 -16.22 19.95
C ALA A 9 0.03 -17.22 20.55
N GLU A 10 1.22 -16.75 20.95
CA GLU A 10 2.27 -17.55 21.59
C GLU A 10 1.86 -18.08 22.97
N GLU A 11 1.10 -17.29 23.73
CA GLU A 11 0.51 -17.68 25.02
C GLU A 11 -0.63 -18.73 24.88
N GLY A 12 -0.97 -19.16 23.65
CA GLY A 12 -1.92 -20.23 23.38
C GLY A 12 -3.38 -19.78 23.32
N TYR A 13 -3.65 -18.48 23.14
CA TYR A 13 -5.01 -18.00 22.92
C TYR A 13 -5.55 -18.49 21.57
N SER A 14 -6.81 -18.93 21.55
CA SER A 14 -7.45 -19.53 20.38
C SER A 14 -7.78 -18.57 19.24
N ALA A 15 -7.83 -17.26 19.54
CA ALA A 15 -8.03 -16.20 18.56
C ALA A 15 -7.64 -14.84 19.18
N VAL A 16 -7.28 -13.89 18.33
CA VAL A 16 -7.01 -12.49 18.72
C VAL A 16 -7.98 -11.56 18.01
N VAL A 17 -8.56 -10.64 18.79
CA VAL A 17 -9.42 -9.57 18.27
C VAL A 17 -8.73 -8.23 18.46
N VAL A 18 -8.40 -7.58 17.35
CA VAL A 18 -7.88 -6.21 17.32
C VAL A 18 -9.06 -5.26 17.27
N THR A 19 -9.18 -4.38 18.27
CA THR A 19 -10.24 -3.36 18.29
C THR A 19 -9.68 -2.04 17.78
N ALA A 20 -10.02 -1.70 16.54
CA ALA A 20 -9.64 -0.45 15.89
C ALA A 20 -10.57 -0.16 14.71
N ASP A 21 -10.97 1.09 14.56
CA ASP A 21 -11.78 1.55 13.42
C ASP A 21 -10.91 2.02 12.23
N ASP A 22 -9.60 2.12 12.43
CA ASP A 22 -8.67 2.67 11.45
C ASP A 22 -8.28 1.67 10.35
N THR A 23 -8.07 2.20 9.13
CA THR A 23 -7.73 1.39 7.96
C THR A 23 -6.26 0.96 7.96
N ASP A 24 -5.36 1.77 8.50
CA ASP A 24 -3.94 1.41 8.64
C ASP A 24 -3.74 0.18 9.53
N VAL A 25 -4.52 0.05 10.60
CA VAL A 25 -4.59 -1.14 11.47
C VAL A 25 -5.01 -2.37 10.66
N LEU A 26 -6.02 -2.25 9.81
CA LEU A 26 -6.44 -3.36 8.93
C LEU A 26 -5.31 -3.81 8.00
N LEU A 27 -4.60 -2.86 7.40
CA LEU A 27 -3.50 -3.17 6.48
C LEU A 27 -2.31 -3.79 7.20
N LEU A 28 -2.03 -3.37 8.44
CA LEU A 28 -1.05 -4.02 9.32
C LEU A 28 -1.47 -5.46 9.63
N CYS A 29 -2.73 -5.67 10.02
CA CYS A 29 -3.24 -7.02 10.29
C CYS A 29 -3.14 -7.94 9.06
N LEU A 30 -3.43 -7.42 7.86
CA LEU A 30 -3.32 -8.19 6.62
C LEU A 30 -1.88 -8.64 6.33
N ALA A 31 -0.91 -7.77 6.49
CA ALA A 31 0.47 -8.08 6.15
C ALA A 31 1.14 -9.04 7.16
N PHE A 32 0.81 -8.91 8.45
CA PHE A 32 1.41 -9.73 9.50
C PHE A 32 0.52 -10.91 9.92
N SER A 33 -0.60 -11.17 9.23
CA SER A 33 -1.48 -12.29 9.56
C SER A 33 -0.77 -13.65 9.43
N ALA A 34 0.22 -13.77 8.55
CA ALA A 34 0.97 -15.02 8.37
C ALA A 34 1.94 -15.28 9.54
N ASP A 35 2.35 -14.23 10.25
CA ASP A 35 3.25 -14.32 11.41
C ASP A 35 2.51 -14.58 12.73
N ILE A 36 1.16 -14.54 12.70
CA ILE A 36 0.31 -14.76 13.87
C ILE A 36 -0.27 -16.18 13.77
N SER A 37 0.09 -17.04 14.72
CA SER A 37 -0.25 -18.48 14.69
C SER A 37 -1.71 -18.81 15.02
N CYS A 38 -2.53 -17.80 15.35
CA CYS A 38 -3.95 -17.98 15.65
C CYS A 38 -4.84 -17.09 14.76
N PRO A 39 -6.14 -17.44 14.62
CA PRO A 39 -7.10 -16.62 13.90
C PRO A 39 -7.13 -15.16 14.38
N LEU A 40 -7.03 -14.24 13.42
CA LEU A 40 -7.02 -12.81 13.67
C LEU A 40 -8.33 -12.17 13.19
N PHE A 41 -8.94 -11.38 14.07
CA PHE A 41 -10.15 -10.62 13.76
C PHE A 41 -9.91 -9.14 14.01
N GLN A 42 -10.54 -8.29 13.20
CA GLN A 42 -10.66 -6.87 13.50
C GLN A 42 -12.11 -6.54 13.87
N ASN A 43 -12.29 -5.90 15.01
CA ASN A 43 -13.56 -5.31 15.38
C ASN A 43 -13.68 -3.93 14.72
N CYS A 44 -14.65 -3.79 13.81
CA CYS A 44 -15.00 -2.56 13.14
C CYS A 44 -16.43 -2.15 13.51
N GLY A 45 -16.62 -0.95 14.04
CA GLY A 45 -17.94 -0.35 14.19
C GLY A 45 -18.25 0.25 15.56
N THR A 46 -19.20 1.18 15.56
CA THR A 46 -19.67 1.89 16.75
C THR A 46 -20.57 1.03 17.65
N LYS A 47 -20.71 1.43 18.92
CA LYS A 47 -21.42 0.72 20.03
C LYS A 47 -22.73 -0.03 19.66
N ASN A 48 -23.50 0.42 18.66
CA ASN A 48 -24.77 -0.22 18.28
C ASN A 48 -24.68 -1.16 17.06
N ARG A 49 -23.53 -1.26 16.37
CA ARG A 49 -23.30 -2.13 15.20
C ARG A 49 -21.84 -2.59 15.15
N VAL A 50 -21.49 -3.48 16.07
CA VAL A 50 -20.18 -4.17 16.09
C VAL A 50 -20.13 -5.18 14.95
N ARG A 51 -19.08 -5.15 14.14
CA ARG A 51 -18.81 -6.15 13.10
C ARG A 51 -17.40 -6.69 13.29
N TYR A 52 -17.27 -8.00 13.24
CA TYR A 52 -15.95 -8.65 13.25
C TYR A 52 -15.57 -9.04 11.83
N LEU A 53 -14.47 -8.48 11.36
CA LEU A 53 -13.85 -8.86 10.11
C LEU A 53 -12.84 -9.97 10.37
N ASP A 54 -13.03 -11.11 9.71
CA ASP A 54 -12.12 -12.25 9.77
C ASP A 54 -10.93 -11.99 8.85
N ILE A 55 -9.79 -11.59 9.45
CA ILE A 55 -8.59 -11.21 8.72
C ILE A 55 -7.95 -12.44 8.09
N THR A 56 -7.94 -13.56 8.81
CA THR A 56 -7.37 -14.82 8.32
C THR A 56 -8.08 -15.28 7.04
N LYS A 57 -9.43 -15.23 6.99
CA LYS A 57 -10.18 -15.53 5.75
C LYS A 57 -9.93 -14.51 4.66
N LEU A 58 -9.78 -13.23 5.02
CA LEU A 58 -9.48 -12.18 4.04
C LEU A 58 -8.10 -12.40 3.40
N CYS A 59 -7.08 -12.76 4.18
CA CYS A 59 -5.76 -13.14 3.68
C CYS A 59 -5.83 -14.34 2.75
N GLN A 60 -6.59 -15.38 3.10
CA GLN A 60 -6.81 -16.54 2.23
C GLN A 60 -7.45 -16.16 0.88
N ALA A 61 -8.39 -15.21 0.88
CA ALA A 61 -9.04 -14.74 -0.34
C ALA A 61 -8.15 -13.83 -1.20
N LEU A 62 -7.28 -13.03 -0.58
CA LEU A 62 -6.38 -12.09 -1.26
C LEU A 62 -5.08 -12.75 -1.75
N GLY A 63 -4.60 -13.77 -1.03
CA GLY A 63 -3.32 -14.42 -1.24
C GLY A 63 -2.14 -13.66 -0.61
N ASP A 64 -1.08 -14.40 -0.30
CA ASP A 64 0.09 -13.90 0.44
C ASP A 64 0.84 -12.80 -0.33
N CYS A 65 0.92 -12.91 -1.66
CA CYS A 65 1.60 -11.92 -2.49
C CYS A 65 0.94 -10.53 -2.35
N VAL A 66 -0.39 -10.48 -2.32
CA VAL A 66 -1.13 -9.22 -2.13
C VAL A 66 -0.96 -8.74 -0.70
N CYS A 67 -1.14 -9.61 0.30
CA CYS A 67 -1.02 -9.23 1.71
C CYS A 67 0.35 -8.61 2.03
N ASN A 68 1.44 -9.19 1.51
CA ASN A 68 2.79 -8.68 1.69
C ASN A 68 3.06 -7.38 0.91
N ALA A 69 2.37 -7.16 -0.23
CA ALA A 69 2.53 -5.96 -1.04
C ALA A 69 1.73 -4.75 -0.52
N VAL A 70 0.66 -4.99 0.23
CA VAL A 70 -0.30 -3.96 0.64
C VAL A 70 0.33 -2.88 1.53
N ILE A 71 1.23 -3.24 2.46
CA ILE A 71 1.92 -2.25 3.30
C ILE A 71 2.83 -1.35 2.47
N GLY A 72 3.66 -1.92 1.58
CA GLY A 72 4.54 -1.13 0.73
C GLY A 72 3.75 -0.14 -0.13
N MET A 73 2.62 -0.58 -0.68
CA MET A 73 1.72 0.29 -1.43
C MET A 73 1.09 1.39 -0.59
N TYR A 74 0.61 1.05 0.61
CA TYR A 74 0.02 2.02 1.53
C TYR A 74 1.00 3.13 1.87
N ALA A 75 2.24 2.77 2.20
CA ALA A 75 3.29 3.72 2.50
C ALA A 75 3.62 4.60 1.28
N TYR A 76 3.81 3.99 0.10
CA TYR A 76 4.17 4.72 -1.12
C TYR A 76 3.08 5.66 -1.65
N THR A 77 1.82 5.29 -1.53
CA THR A 77 0.69 6.10 -2.05
C THR A 77 0.21 7.18 -1.07
N GLY A 78 0.81 7.21 0.12
CA GLY A 78 0.51 8.16 1.20
C GLY A 78 -0.13 7.46 2.40
N CYS A 79 0.69 7.18 3.42
CA CYS A 79 0.22 6.94 4.78
C CYS A 79 0.03 8.29 5.51
N ASP A 80 -0.42 8.30 6.77
CA ASP A 80 -0.69 9.55 7.49
C ASP A 80 0.55 10.43 7.71
N THR A 81 1.75 9.88 7.49
CA THR A 81 3.03 10.59 7.60
C THR A 81 3.65 10.96 6.25
N LEU A 82 3.10 10.48 5.13
CA LEU A 82 3.63 10.71 3.78
C LEU A 82 2.59 11.39 2.89
N SER A 83 3.05 12.31 2.03
CA SER A 83 2.17 13.01 1.09
C SER A 83 1.43 12.04 0.19
N ALA A 84 0.11 12.22 0.08
CA ALA A 84 -0.72 11.41 -0.80
C ALA A 84 -0.66 11.88 -2.26
N PHE A 85 -0.82 10.96 -3.19
CA PHE A 85 -0.97 11.29 -4.61
C PHE A 85 -2.33 11.93 -4.88
N ALA A 86 -2.30 13.20 -5.32
CA ALA A 86 -3.50 13.99 -5.53
C ALA A 86 -4.47 13.33 -6.53
N GLY A 87 -5.74 13.21 -6.13
CA GLY A 87 -6.78 12.60 -6.97
C GLY A 87 -6.61 11.10 -7.26
N ARG A 88 -5.62 10.42 -6.67
CA ARG A 88 -5.36 8.98 -6.86
C ARG A 88 -5.57 8.24 -5.54
N GLY A 89 -6.80 7.78 -5.31
CA GLY A 89 -7.14 7.07 -4.07
C GLY A 89 -6.46 5.70 -3.93
N LYS A 90 -6.23 5.30 -2.67
CA LYS A 90 -5.66 4.01 -2.24
C LYS A 90 -6.37 2.80 -2.88
N LEU A 91 -7.69 2.90 -3.10
CA LEU A 91 -8.47 1.86 -3.78
C LEU A 91 -8.00 1.59 -5.22
N ARG A 92 -7.59 2.62 -5.96
CA ARG A 92 -7.09 2.46 -7.33
C ARG A 92 -5.73 1.79 -7.35
N ALA A 93 -4.86 2.15 -6.41
CA ALA A 93 -3.57 1.51 -6.21
C ALA A 93 -3.72 0.03 -5.84
N LEU A 94 -4.62 -0.30 -4.90
CA LEU A 94 -4.93 -1.67 -4.53
C LEU A 94 -5.42 -2.51 -5.72
N LYS A 95 -6.37 -1.98 -6.51
CA LYS A 95 -6.85 -2.66 -7.73
C LYS A 95 -5.75 -2.92 -8.74
N LEU A 96 -4.75 -2.05 -8.84
CA LEU A 96 -3.63 -2.20 -9.76
C LEU A 96 -2.69 -3.33 -9.31
N ILE A 97 -2.42 -3.43 -8.01
CA ILE A 97 -1.61 -4.52 -7.43
C ILE A 97 -2.32 -5.86 -7.52
N MET A 98 -3.62 -5.92 -7.23
CA MET A 98 -4.41 -7.15 -7.33
C MET A 98 -4.42 -7.74 -8.75
N ARG A 99 -4.12 -6.95 -9.78
CA ARG A 99 -4.12 -7.36 -11.19
C ARG A 99 -2.72 -7.60 -11.76
N SER A 100 -1.66 -7.36 -10.99
CA SER A 100 -0.29 -7.40 -11.49
C SER A 100 0.66 -8.00 -10.46
N GLU A 101 1.07 -9.24 -10.70
CA GLU A 101 2.11 -9.92 -9.93
C GLU A 101 3.43 -9.13 -9.92
N HIS A 102 3.74 -8.46 -11.03
CA HIS A 102 4.90 -7.58 -11.10
C HIS A 102 4.85 -6.47 -10.05
N PHE A 103 3.70 -5.79 -9.88
CA PHE A 103 3.57 -4.76 -8.85
C PHE A 103 3.46 -5.32 -7.44
N GLN A 104 2.89 -6.51 -7.27
CA GLN A 104 2.95 -7.22 -5.98
C GLN A 104 4.40 -7.42 -5.55
N GLU A 105 5.26 -7.87 -6.47
CA GLU A 105 6.67 -8.08 -6.19
C GLU A 105 7.44 -6.79 -5.86
N VAL A 106 7.15 -5.71 -6.60
CA VAL A 106 7.74 -4.39 -6.36
C VAL A 106 7.41 -3.90 -4.96
N PHE A 107 6.14 -3.94 -4.56
CA PHE A 107 5.73 -3.46 -3.25
C PHE A 107 6.08 -4.41 -2.11
N ARG A 108 6.20 -5.71 -2.37
CA ARG A 108 6.74 -6.67 -1.41
C ARG A 108 8.18 -6.32 -1.04
N LYS A 109 9.00 -5.96 -2.03
CA LYS A 109 10.40 -5.55 -1.82
C LYS A 109 10.56 -4.16 -1.20
N LEU A 110 9.55 -3.31 -1.35
CA LEU A 110 9.60 -1.95 -0.82
C LEU A 110 9.59 -1.97 0.73
N GLY A 111 10.68 -1.49 1.33
CA GLY A 111 10.85 -1.46 2.79
C GLY A 111 11.54 -2.70 3.38
N GLN A 112 11.92 -3.69 2.57
CA GLN A 112 12.72 -4.84 3.03
C GLN A 112 14.20 -4.50 3.24
N SER A 113 14.72 -3.54 2.47
CA SER A 113 16.08 -3.01 2.60
C SER A 113 16.06 -1.56 3.07
N GLY A 114 17.08 -1.16 3.83
CA GLY A 114 17.25 0.24 4.24
C GLY A 114 17.57 1.19 3.07
N GLU A 115 18.03 0.65 1.94
CA GLU A 115 18.33 1.41 0.73
C GLU A 115 17.35 1.07 -0.39
N LEU A 116 16.93 2.09 -1.14
CA LEU A 116 16.08 1.96 -2.32
C LEU A 116 16.97 1.80 -3.56
N SER A 117 16.92 0.65 -4.22
CA SER A 117 17.68 0.44 -5.45
C SER A 117 17.08 1.24 -6.62
N MET A 118 17.92 1.69 -7.55
CA MET A 118 17.48 2.42 -8.75
C MET A 118 16.52 1.58 -9.62
N ASP A 119 16.73 0.26 -9.69
CA ASP A 119 15.84 -0.66 -10.39
C ASP A 119 14.45 -0.74 -9.73
N LEU A 120 14.40 -0.82 -8.39
CA LEU A 120 13.14 -0.80 -7.65
C LEU A 120 12.43 0.54 -7.84
N PHE A 121 13.18 1.64 -7.78
CA PHE A 121 12.63 2.98 -8.01
C PHE A 121 12.05 3.12 -9.42
N LYS A 122 12.73 2.64 -10.47
CA LYS A 122 12.19 2.63 -11.83
C LYS A 122 10.88 1.85 -11.95
N LYS A 123 10.73 0.74 -11.23
CA LYS A 123 9.48 -0.02 -11.20
C LYS A 123 8.36 0.71 -10.45
N LEU A 124 8.69 1.44 -9.39
CA LEU A 124 7.75 2.34 -8.69
C LEU A 124 7.32 3.51 -9.59
N GLN A 125 8.23 4.01 -10.42
CA GLN A 125 7.88 4.99 -11.45
C GLN A 125 6.86 4.44 -12.45
N ALA A 126 7.11 3.24 -12.98
CA ALA A 126 6.16 2.55 -13.87
C ALA A 126 4.78 2.34 -13.21
N PHE A 127 4.75 2.01 -11.92
CA PHE A 127 3.51 1.93 -11.15
C PHE A 127 2.78 3.28 -11.11
N THR A 128 3.48 4.35 -10.77
CA THR A 128 2.93 5.70 -10.71
C THR A 128 2.39 6.14 -12.07
N CYS A 129 3.11 5.87 -13.16
CA CYS A 129 2.65 6.14 -14.52
C CYS A 129 1.30 5.44 -14.79
N LYS A 130 1.19 4.13 -14.50
CA LYS A 130 -0.08 3.38 -14.68
C LYS A 130 -1.20 3.85 -13.74
N LEU A 131 -0.85 4.31 -12.54
CA LEU A 131 -1.81 4.83 -11.58
C LEU A 131 -2.49 6.10 -12.12
N TYR A 132 -1.76 6.96 -12.83
CA TYR A 132 -2.32 8.16 -13.45
C TYR A 132 -2.96 7.87 -14.81
N THR A 133 -2.30 7.07 -15.65
CA THR A 133 -2.69 6.80 -17.05
C THR A 133 -2.62 5.31 -17.35
N ALA A 134 -3.77 4.65 -17.41
CA ALA A 134 -3.83 3.19 -17.56
C ALA A 134 -3.25 2.69 -18.90
N SER A 135 -3.30 3.50 -19.95
CA SER A 135 -2.82 3.19 -21.30
C SER A 135 -1.40 3.67 -21.59
N THR A 136 -0.67 4.16 -20.58
CA THR A 136 0.68 4.68 -20.79
C THR A 136 1.67 3.58 -21.17
N THR A 137 2.55 3.89 -22.13
CA THR A 137 3.69 3.04 -22.51
C THR A 137 4.98 3.48 -21.85
N THR A 138 5.00 4.65 -21.19
CA THR A 138 6.19 5.14 -20.49
C THR A 138 6.26 4.66 -19.05
N GLU A 139 7.46 4.30 -18.63
CA GLU A 139 7.82 3.95 -17.26
C GLU A 139 8.46 5.12 -16.51
N ASP A 140 8.75 6.22 -17.19
CA ASP A 140 9.36 7.43 -16.62
C ASP A 140 8.28 8.44 -16.23
N ILE A 141 8.27 8.84 -14.97
CA ILE A 141 7.22 9.71 -14.43
C ILE A 141 7.24 11.08 -15.10
N ASN A 142 8.41 11.67 -15.33
CA ASN A 142 8.52 13.01 -15.92
C ASN A 142 7.99 13.03 -17.36
N THR A 143 8.29 11.97 -18.12
CA THR A 143 7.76 11.74 -19.46
C THR A 143 6.25 11.55 -19.42
N ALA A 144 5.72 10.76 -18.48
CA ALA A 144 4.27 10.61 -18.30
C ALA A 144 3.60 11.95 -17.98
N ARG A 145 4.25 12.77 -17.14
CA ARG A 145 3.79 14.11 -16.76
C ARG A 145 3.70 15.04 -17.97
N HIS A 146 4.75 15.06 -18.80
CA HIS A 146 4.78 15.85 -20.02
C HIS A 146 3.73 15.38 -21.04
N GLN A 147 3.62 14.07 -21.26
CA GLN A 147 2.63 13.50 -22.17
C GLN A 147 1.19 13.83 -21.74
N LEU A 148 0.87 13.74 -20.44
CA LEU A 148 -0.45 14.09 -19.93
C LEU A 148 -0.76 15.58 -20.16
N PHE A 149 0.21 16.45 -19.87
CA PHE A 149 0.08 17.88 -20.05
C PHE A 149 -0.18 18.25 -21.51
N CYS A 150 0.58 17.67 -22.45
CA CYS A 150 0.37 17.88 -23.88
C CYS A 150 -0.98 17.33 -24.36
N ALA A 151 -1.39 16.15 -23.89
CA ALA A 151 -2.63 15.51 -24.31
C ALA A 151 -3.90 16.28 -23.89
N GLN A 152 -3.80 17.12 -22.86
CA GLN A 152 -4.91 17.97 -22.39
C GLN A 152 -4.67 19.45 -22.66
N CYS A 153 -3.86 19.78 -23.68
CA CYS A 153 -3.62 21.16 -24.14
C CYS A 153 -3.21 22.15 -23.03
N GLY A 154 -2.59 21.68 -21.95
CA GLY A 154 -2.17 22.51 -20.83
C GLY A 154 -3.28 22.97 -19.87
N GLU A 155 -4.50 22.44 -19.99
CA GLU A 155 -5.63 22.78 -19.11
C GLU A 155 -5.64 22.00 -17.78
N LEU A 156 -4.68 21.10 -17.59
CA LEU A 156 -4.55 20.30 -16.38
C LEU A 156 -3.95 21.10 -15.22
N GLU A 157 -4.66 21.07 -14.10
CA GLU A 157 -4.10 21.51 -12.81
C GLU A 157 -2.95 20.59 -12.39
N SER A 158 -1.95 21.16 -11.70
CA SER A 158 -0.75 20.42 -11.26
C SER A 158 -1.11 19.16 -10.44
N SER A 159 -2.19 19.21 -9.66
CA SER A 159 -2.72 18.09 -8.87
C SER A 159 -3.25 16.91 -9.67
N GLN A 160 -3.48 17.06 -10.97
CA GLN A 160 -3.99 16.00 -11.85
C GLN A 160 -2.86 15.26 -12.59
N LEU A 161 -1.65 15.83 -12.56
CA LEU A 161 -0.44 15.27 -13.15
C LEU A 161 0.26 14.31 -12.17
N PRO A 162 1.00 13.30 -12.67
CA PRO A 162 1.92 12.52 -11.84
C PRO A 162 2.85 13.41 -11.01
N PRO A 163 3.25 13.00 -9.79
CA PRO A 163 4.27 13.72 -9.01
C PRO A 163 5.55 13.87 -9.82
N CYS A 164 6.39 14.88 -9.59
CA CYS A 164 7.72 14.87 -10.18
C CYS A 164 8.60 13.77 -9.55
N GLU A 165 9.67 13.38 -10.23
CA GLU A 165 10.58 12.34 -9.72
C GLU A 165 11.06 12.61 -8.29
N SER A 166 11.44 13.84 -7.96
CA SER A 166 11.86 14.21 -6.60
C SER A 166 10.77 14.01 -5.54
N SER A 167 9.50 14.24 -5.90
CA SER A 167 8.34 13.98 -5.03
C SER A 167 8.00 12.50 -4.94
N ALA A 168 8.24 11.72 -6.00
CA ALA A 168 8.09 10.27 -5.97
C ALA A 168 9.17 9.61 -5.10
N THR A 169 10.39 10.14 -5.10
CA THR A 169 11.48 9.67 -4.23
C THR A 169 11.19 9.96 -2.77
N SER A 170 10.61 11.13 -2.43
CA SER A 170 10.26 11.47 -1.04
C SER A 170 9.10 10.64 -0.49
N ALA A 171 8.23 10.12 -1.35
CA ALA A 171 7.16 9.18 -0.99
C ALA A 171 7.66 7.75 -0.69
N CYS A 172 8.91 7.43 -1.05
CA CYS A 172 9.49 6.13 -0.69
C CYS A 172 9.80 6.10 0.82
N PRO A 173 9.40 5.04 1.55
CA PRO A 173 9.71 4.91 2.97
C PRO A 173 11.23 4.95 3.18
N LYS A 174 11.71 5.89 4.00
CA LYS A 174 13.10 5.94 4.43
C LYS A 174 13.23 5.21 5.76
N PRO A 175 14.33 4.48 6.01
CA PRO A 175 14.56 3.94 7.34
C PRO A 175 14.57 5.09 8.36
N SER A 176 13.86 4.90 9.47
CA SER A 176 13.98 5.80 10.63
C SER A 176 15.45 5.86 11.02
N ARG A 177 16.02 7.06 11.13
CA ARG A 177 17.32 7.23 11.81
C ARG A 177 17.13 6.72 13.24
N ALA A 178 17.70 5.54 13.51
CA ALA A 178 17.89 5.04 14.86
C ALA A 178 18.89 5.93 15.61
#